data_AF-S8E8D4-F1
#
_entry.id   AF-S8E8D4-F1
#
_cell.length_a   1.000
_cell.length_b   1.000
_cell.length_c   1.000
_cell.angle_alpha   90.00
_cell.angle_beta   90.00
_cell.angle_gamma   90.00
#
_symmetry.space_group_name_H-M   'P 1'
#
loop_
_entity.id
_entity.type
_entity.pdbx_description
1 polymer ?
#
loop_
_entity_poly.entity_id
_entity_poly.type
_entity_poly.pdbx_seq_one_letter_code
_entity_poly.pdbx_strand_id
1 'polypeptide(L)'
;LSSPDGIVSLCSDLGVDHTDVRILMLAWTMQAEKQGYFTLEEWRKGLKALRADTAVKLKKAVLDLDKTVRKSSSFADFYSYSFKYCFTEEKQKSIDTESICILLDLVLGSKFRPQVDSLIQYLKVPGFIVLSFFFFFQLQTDYKVINMDQWMGFYRFCSEINFSTLENYDPDLAWPLILDNFVEWVRSKR
;
A
#
# COMPACT_ATOMS: atom_id res chain seq x y z
N LEU A 1 -18.67 -15.74 -0.27
CA LEU A 1 -17.97 -14.44 -0.15
C LEU A 1 -17.92 -13.91 1.29
N SER A 2 -18.83 -14.36 2.17
CA SER A 2 -18.89 -13.97 3.58
C SER A 2 -17.91 -14.73 4.50
N SER A 3 -16.96 -15.47 3.95
CA SER A 3 -15.90 -16.17 4.69
C SER A 3 -14.58 -16.08 3.93
N PRO A 4 -13.42 -16.13 4.62
CA PRO A 4 -12.11 -16.10 3.98
C PRO A 4 -11.94 -17.16 2.88
N ASP A 5 -12.44 -18.39 3.11
CA ASP A 5 -12.40 -19.47 2.12
C ASP A 5 -13.19 -19.12 0.85
N GLY A 6 -14.29 -18.38 1.00
CA GLY A 6 -15.08 -17.89 -0.12
C GLY A 6 -14.36 -16.83 -0.96
N ILE A 7 -13.46 -16.04 -0.36
CA ILE A 7 -12.61 -15.09 -1.09
C ILE A 7 -11.50 -15.82 -1.84
N VAL A 8 -10.86 -16.82 -1.21
CA VAL A 8 -9.83 -17.64 -1.86
C VAL A 8 -10.40 -18.38 -3.08
N SER A 9 -11.59 -18.97 -2.94
CA SER A 9 -12.31 -19.61 -4.05
C SER A 9 -12.62 -18.62 -5.18
N LEU A 10 -13.11 -17.42 -4.83
CA LEU A 10 -13.32 -16.35 -5.81
C LEU A 10 -12.02 -15.98 -6.54
N CYS A 11 -10.90 -15.82 -5.84
CA CYS A 11 -9.61 -15.50 -6.46
C CYS A 11 -9.17 -16.57 -7.47
N SER A 12 -9.35 -17.84 -7.11
CA SER A 12 -9.12 -18.99 -7.99
C SER A 12 -9.96 -18.91 -9.28
N ASP A 13 -11.27 -18.66 -9.16
CA ASP A 13 -12.18 -18.54 -10.32
C ASP A 13 -11.78 -17.36 -11.24
N LEU A 14 -11.38 -16.25 -10.62
CA LEU A 14 -10.88 -15.06 -11.31
C LEU A 14 -9.48 -15.27 -11.92
N GLY A 15 -8.75 -16.33 -11.54
CA GLY A 15 -7.40 -16.61 -12.02
C GLY A 15 -6.38 -15.58 -11.56
N VAL A 16 -6.56 -15.05 -10.35
CA VAL A 16 -5.65 -14.10 -9.70
C VAL A 16 -5.25 -14.63 -8.33
N ASP A 17 -4.03 -14.31 -7.90
CA ASP A 17 -3.62 -14.69 -6.54
C ASP A 17 -4.33 -13.81 -5.50
N HIS A 18 -4.62 -14.38 -4.34
CA HIS A 18 -5.28 -13.68 -3.23
C HIS A 18 -4.45 -12.52 -2.64
N THR A 19 -3.13 -12.51 -2.86
CA THR A 19 -2.23 -11.42 -2.48
C THR A 19 -2.03 -10.37 -3.57
N ASP A 20 -2.66 -10.55 -4.74
CA ASP A 20 -2.52 -9.65 -5.87
C ASP A 20 -3.20 -8.30 -5.60
N VAL A 21 -2.56 -7.21 -6.03
CA VAL A 21 -3.09 -5.83 -5.89
C VAL A 21 -4.48 -5.67 -6.49
N ARG A 22 -4.83 -6.47 -7.51
CA ARG A 22 -6.15 -6.48 -8.14
C ARG A 22 -7.26 -6.90 -7.17
N ILE A 23 -6.98 -7.74 -6.18
CA ILE A 23 -7.93 -8.10 -5.12
C ILE A 23 -8.19 -6.90 -4.21
N LEU A 24 -7.14 -6.13 -3.88
CA LEU A 24 -7.28 -4.89 -3.13
C LEU A 24 -8.05 -3.81 -3.91
N MET A 25 -7.80 -3.69 -5.21
CA MET A 25 -8.54 -2.79 -6.11
C MET A 25 -10.01 -3.23 -6.26
N LEU A 26 -10.26 -4.55 -6.26
CA LEU A 26 -11.61 -5.08 -6.25
C LEU A 26 -12.31 -4.69 -4.94
N ALA A 27 -11.66 -4.87 -3.79
CA ALA A 27 -12.21 -4.46 -2.50
C ALA A 27 -12.55 -2.96 -2.46
N TRP A 28 -11.66 -2.12 -2.97
CA TRP A 28 -11.93 -0.69 -3.13
C TRP A 28 -13.13 -0.43 -4.03
N THR A 29 -13.25 -1.13 -5.16
CA THR A 29 -14.41 -0.98 -6.08
C THR A 29 -15.73 -1.41 -5.44
N MET A 30 -15.69 -2.45 -4.60
CA MET A 30 -16.82 -2.92 -3.80
C MET A 30 -17.11 -1.99 -2.61
N GLN A 31 -16.16 -1.11 -2.27
CA GLN A 31 -16.16 -0.28 -1.07
C GLN A 31 -16.26 -1.12 0.20
N ALA A 32 -15.46 -2.19 0.24
CA ALA A 32 -15.51 -3.15 1.31
C ALA A 32 -14.96 -2.58 2.62
N GLU A 33 -15.71 -2.76 3.71
CA GLU A 33 -15.32 -2.23 5.02
C GLU A 33 -14.31 -3.14 5.74
N LYS A 34 -14.39 -4.46 5.54
CA LYS A 34 -13.58 -5.43 6.27
C LYS A 34 -12.73 -6.31 5.37
N GLN A 35 -11.45 -6.44 5.70
CA GLN A 35 -10.53 -7.32 4.97
C GLN A 35 -10.97 -8.79 5.02
N GLY A 36 -10.97 -9.44 3.86
CA GLY A 36 -11.32 -10.86 3.72
C GLY A 36 -12.82 -11.18 3.72
N TYR A 37 -13.67 -10.15 3.68
CA TYR A 37 -15.13 -10.30 3.65
C TYR A 37 -15.75 -9.35 2.62
N PHE A 38 -16.77 -9.83 1.92
CA PHE A 38 -17.71 -8.98 1.19
C PHE A 38 -19.12 -9.28 1.64
N THR A 39 -19.85 -8.25 2.07
CA THR A 39 -21.29 -8.30 2.25
C THR A 39 -21.98 -8.41 0.89
N LEU A 40 -23.24 -8.86 0.90
CA LEU A 40 -24.03 -8.95 -0.33
C LEU A 40 -24.22 -7.59 -1.01
N GLU A 41 -24.35 -6.53 -0.21
CA GLU A 41 -24.58 -5.17 -0.70
C GLU A 41 -23.31 -4.56 -1.31
N GLU A 42 -22.15 -4.72 -0.67
CA GLU A 42 -20.84 -4.35 -1.25
C GLU A 42 -20.62 -5.06 -2.58
N TRP A 43 -20.89 -6.38 -2.61
CA TRP A 43 -20.76 -7.19 -3.81
C TRP A 43 -21.65 -6.70 -4.96
N ARG A 44 -22.94 -6.50 -4.69
CA ARG A 44 -23.90 -5.98 -5.68
C ARG A 44 -23.50 -4.60 -6.20
N LYS A 45 -23.10 -3.70 -5.30
CA LYS A 45 -22.66 -2.35 -5.63
C LYS A 45 -21.45 -2.38 -6.56
N GLY A 46 -20.42 -3.14 -6.23
CA GLY A 46 -19.22 -3.19 -7.07
C GLY A 46 -19.41 -3.95 -8.38
N LEU A 47 -20.25 -5.01 -8.44
CA LEU A 47 -20.62 -5.62 -9.73
C LEU A 47 -21.32 -4.62 -10.66
N LYS A 48 -22.20 -3.78 -10.11
CA LYS A 48 -22.85 -2.70 -10.86
C LYS A 48 -21.83 -1.65 -11.33
N ALA A 49 -20.89 -1.26 -10.46
CA ALA A 49 -19.82 -0.32 -10.81
C ALA A 49 -18.90 -0.87 -11.92
N LEU A 50 -18.56 -2.16 -11.87
CA LEU A 50 -17.76 -2.86 -12.86
C LEU A 50 -18.53 -3.22 -14.14
N ARG A 51 -19.86 -3.04 -14.17
CA ARG A 51 -20.75 -3.50 -15.23
C ARG A 51 -20.58 -5.00 -15.54
N ALA A 52 -20.36 -5.79 -14.48
CA ALA A 52 -20.08 -7.22 -14.55
C ALA A 52 -21.26 -8.02 -13.98
N ASP A 53 -22.17 -8.45 -14.85
CA ASP A 53 -23.35 -9.26 -14.51
C ASP A 53 -23.11 -10.78 -14.63
N THR A 54 -21.92 -11.18 -15.06
CA THR A 54 -21.51 -12.58 -15.28
C THR A 54 -20.09 -12.81 -14.78
N ALA A 55 -19.77 -14.04 -14.40
CA ALA A 55 -18.42 -14.42 -13.95
C ALA A 55 -17.32 -14.09 -14.98
N VAL A 56 -17.62 -14.27 -16.28
CA VAL A 56 -16.69 -13.93 -17.37
C VAL A 56 -16.42 -12.42 -17.43
N LYS A 57 -17.46 -11.59 -17.34
CA LYS A 57 -17.29 -10.13 -17.33
C LYS A 57 -16.56 -9.67 -16.06
N LEU A 58 -16.84 -10.29 -14.91
CA LEU A 58 -16.16 -9.98 -13.66
C LEU A 58 -14.66 -10.31 -13.75
N LYS A 59 -14.31 -11.51 -14.23
CA LYS A 59 -12.92 -11.91 -14.46
C LYS A 59 -12.19 -10.92 -15.35
N LYS A 60 -12.79 -10.56 -16.49
CA LYS A 60 -12.22 -9.56 -17.38
C LYS A 60 -12.02 -8.22 -16.68
N ALA A 61 -13.05 -7.73 -15.97
CA ALA A 61 -12.99 -6.46 -15.26
C ALA A 61 -11.89 -6.44 -14.20
N VAL A 62 -11.74 -7.51 -13.42
CA VAL A 62 -10.68 -7.64 -12.39
C VAL A 62 -9.29 -7.64 -13.02
N LEU A 63 -9.10 -8.33 -14.14
CA LEU A 63 -7.82 -8.31 -14.87
C LEU A 63 -7.47 -6.90 -15.41
N ASP A 64 -8.48 -6.10 -15.74
CA ASP A 64 -8.32 -4.74 -16.26
C ASP A 64 -8.23 -3.66 -15.15
N LEU A 65 -8.51 -4.01 -13.88
CA LEU A 65 -8.52 -3.06 -12.76
C LEU A 65 -7.18 -2.35 -12.59
N ASP A 66 -6.06 -3.08 -12.63
CA ASP A 66 -4.74 -2.50 -12.41
C ASP A 66 -4.43 -1.36 -13.40
N LYS A 67 -4.76 -1.58 -14.68
CA LYS A 67 -4.61 -0.56 -15.73
C LYS A 67 -5.57 0.60 -15.55
N THR A 68 -6.80 0.32 -15.10
CA THR A 68 -7.87 1.32 -14.98
C THR A 68 -7.65 2.23 -13.78
N VAL A 69 -7.39 1.65 -12.60
CA VAL A 69 -7.20 2.36 -11.34
C VAL A 69 -5.95 3.22 -11.38
N ARG A 70 -4.83 2.71 -11.93
CA ARG A 70 -3.57 3.48 -12.02
C ARG A 70 -3.62 4.67 -12.97
N LYS A 71 -4.48 4.63 -13.99
CA LYS A 71 -4.69 5.74 -14.94
C LYS A 71 -5.75 6.73 -14.46
N SER A 72 -6.53 6.35 -13.45
CA SER A 72 -7.59 7.18 -12.93
C SER A 72 -7.01 8.31 -12.06
N SER A 73 -7.67 9.48 -12.10
CA SER A 73 -7.46 10.54 -11.10
C SER A 73 -7.83 10.08 -9.67
N SER A 74 -8.56 8.97 -9.54
CA SER A 74 -8.93 8.35 -8.26
C SER A 74 -7.84 7.47 -7.65
N PHE A 75 -6.62 7.36 -8.23
CA PHE A 75 -5.57 6.53 -7.62
C PHE A 75 -5.23 6.99 -6.18
N ALA A 76 -5.26 8.29 -5.91
CA ALA A 76 -5.04 8.81 -4.55
C ALA A 76 -6.13 8.33 -3.56
N ASP A 77 -7.39 8.20 -4.01
CA ASP A 77 -8.48 7.66 -3.21
C ASP A 77 -8.29 6.16 -2.94
N PHE A 78 -7.95 5.38 -3.97
CA PHE A 78 -7.56 3.97 -3.83
C PHE A 78 -6.38 3.80 -2.85
N TYR A 79 -5.35 4.63 -2.99
CA TYR A 79 -4.18 4.60 -2.14
C TYR A 79 -4.53 4.91 -0.68
N SER A 80 -5.38 5.90 -0.40
CA SER A 80 -5.89 6.15 0.95
C SER A 80 -6.71 4.97 1.48
N TYR A 81 -7.59 4.39 0.65
CA TYR A 81 -8.38 3.22 1.01
C TYR A 81 -7.51 2.02 1.37
N SER A 82 -6.45 1.74 0.62
CA SER A 82 -5.58 0.59 0.87
C SER A 82 -5.02 0.54 2.29
N PHE A 83 -4.71 1.71 2.86
CA PHE A 83 -4.24 1.84 4.23
C PHE A 83 -5.37 1.57 5.23
N LYS A 84 -6.55 2.18 5.04
CA LYS A 84 -7.70 1.94 5.93
C LYS A 84 -8.16 0.48 5.91
N TYR A 85 -8.06 -0.17 4.75
CA TYR A 85 -8.50 -1.55 4.57
C TYR A 85 -7.67 -2.56 5.36
N CYS A 86 -6.43 -2.20 5.73
CA CYS A 86 -5.56 -3.02 6.57
C CYS A 86 -5.89 -2.93 8.08
N PHE A 87 -6.82 -2.06 8.49
CA PHE A 87 -7.21 -1.97 9.90
C PHE A 87 -8.04 -3.18 10.32
N THR A 88 -7.68 -3.77 11.45
CA THR A 88 -8.40 -4.90 12.05
C THR A 88 -9.37 -4.45 13.15
N GLU A 89 -9.14 -3.26 13.70
CA GLU A 89 -9.93 -2.66 14.79
C GLU A 89 -10.43 -1.26 14.43
N GLU A 90 -11.65 -0.90 14.83
CA GLU A 90 -12.28 0.40 14.50
C GLU A 90 -11.48 1.62 14.99
N LYS A 91 -10.72 1.48 16.08
CA LYS A 91 -9.95 2.57 16.69
C LYS A 91 -8.50 2.62 16.19
N GLN A 92 -8.08 1.67 15.36
CA GLN A 92 -6.74 1.63 14.80
C GLN A 92 -6.53 2.83 13.87
N LYS A 93 -5.41 3.54 14.05
CA LYS A 93 -5.05 4.73 13.26
C LYS A 93 -3.68 4.62 12.61
N SER A 94 -3.00 3.49 12.82
CA SER A 94 -1.66 3.24 12.36
C SER A 94 -1.46 1.76 12.08
N ILE A 95 -0.54 1.46 11.17
CA ILE A 95 -0.15 0.12 10.77
C ILE A 95 1.32 -0.07 11.13
N ASP A 96 1.71 -1.28 11.53
CA ASP A 96 3.11 -1.60 11.77
C ASP A 96 3.96 -1.46 10.49
N THR A 97 5.24 -1.18 10.69
CA THR A 97 6.17 -0.91 9.58
C THR A 97 6.35 -2.10 8.63
N GLU A 98 6.22 -3.34 9.12
CA GLU A 98 6.36 -4.54 8.29
C GLU A 98 5.21 -4.66 7.29
N SER A 99 3.98 -4.54 7.78
CA SER A 99 2.77 -4.50 6.95
C SER A 99 2.79 -3.33 5.96
N ILE A 100 3.32 -2.17 6.37
CA ILE A 100 3.47 -1.01 5.46
C ILE A 100 4.47 -1.28 4.35
N CYS A 101 5.59 -1.95 4.63
CA CYS A 101 6.54 -2.31 3.58
C CYS A 101 5.90 -3.21 2.52
N ILE A 102 5.08 -4.18 2.95
CA ILE A 102 4.32 -5.05 2.04
C ILE A 102 3.33 -4.23 1.23
N LEU A 103 2.57 -3.35 1.89
CA LEU A 103 1.57 -2.52 1.22
C LEU A 103 2.21 -1.54 0.22
N LEU A 104 3.33 -0.89 0.58
CA LEU A 104 4.10 0.00 -0.30
C LEU A 104 4.51 -0.72 -1.60
N ASP A 105 5.09 -1.91 -1.47
CA ASP A 105 5.49 -2.71 -2.64
C ASP A 105 4.27 -3.08 -3.50
N LEU A 106 3.18 -3.50 -2.85
CA LEU A 106 1.96 -3.92 -3.52
C LEU A 106 1.30 -2.79 -4.33
N VAL A 107 1.17 -1.59 -3.75
CA VAL A 107 0.43 -0.50 -4.38
C VAL A 107 1.29 0.42 -5.24
N LEU A 108 2.55 0.67 -4.87
CA LEU A 108 3.44 1.62 -5.55
C LEU A 108 4.62 0.96 -6.28
N GLY A 109 5.00 -0.28 -5.92
CA GLY A 109 6.22 -0.94 -6.40
C GLY A 109 6.31 -1.10 -7.92
N SER A 110 5.18 -1.22 -8.62
CA SER A 110 5.18 -1.29 -10.09
C SER A 110 5.46 0.05 -10.79
N LYS A 111 5.15 1.19 -10.16
CA LYS A 111 5.29 2.54 -10.74
C LYS A 111 6.53 3.27 -10.25
N PHE A 112 6.88 3.08 -8.98
CA PHE A 112 7.92 3.84 -8.28
C PHE A 112 8.99 2.92 -7.67
N ARG A 113 9.39 1.88 -8.42
CA ARG A 113 10.28 0.82 -7.93
C ARG A 113 11.52 1.34 -7.18
N PRO A 114 12.33 2.28 -7.72
CA PRO A 114 13.52 2.77 -7.01
C PRO A 114 13.21 3.50 -5.69
N GLN A 115 12.14 4.31 -5.66
CA GLN A 115 11.67 5.01 -4.47
C GLN A 115 11.20 4.02 -3.41
N VAL A 116 10.36 3.05 -3.82
CA VAL A 116 9.75 2.05 -2.93
C VAL A 116 10.82 1.15 -2.33
N ASP A 117 11.76 0.65 -3.12
CA ASP A 117 12.85 -0.19 -2.62
C ASP A 117 13.70 0.57 -1.59
N SER A 118 13.99 1.86 -1.84
CA SER A 118 14.75 2.71 -0.93
C SER A 118 13.99 3.04 0.35
N LEU A 119 12.69 3.32 0.26
CA LEU A 119 11.80 3.54 1.40
C LEU A 119 11.71 2.27 2.26
N ILE A 120 11.48 1.11 1.66
CA ILE A 120 11.44 -0.17 2.36
C ILE A 120 12.79 -0.45 3.02
N GLN A 121 13.90 -0.20 2.32
CA GLN A 121 15.22 -0.35 2.90
C GLN A 121 15.37 0.55 4.13
N TYR A 122 15.04 1.84 4.02
CA TYR A 122 15.09 2.81 5.11
C TYR A 122 14.25 2.37 6.31
N LEU A 123 12.99 1.98 6.08
CA LEU A 123 12.04 1.51 7.10
C LEU A 123 12.48 0.19 7.76
N LYS A 124 13.28 -0.63 7.06
CA LYS A 124 13.84 -1.87 7.59
C LYS A 124 15.26 -1.71 8.12
N VAL A 125 15.90 -0.53 7.97
CA VAL A 125 17.29 -0.39 8.38
C VAL A 125 17.38 -0.52 9.90
N PRO A 126 18.18 -1.48 10.38
CA PRO A 126 18.50 -1.57 11.78
C PRO A 126 19.23 -0.30 12.24
N GLY A 127 18.66 0.43 13.21
CA GLY A 127 19.29 1.60 13.83
C GLY A 127 20.75 1.29 14.20
N PHE A 128 21.68 2.18 13.85
CA PHE A 128 23.11 1.99 14.04
C PHE A 128 23.43 1.92 15.55
N ILE A 129 23.65 0.73 16.11
CA ILE A 129 24.22 0.58 17.46
C ILE A 129 25.63 0.03 17.35
N VAL A 130 26.54 0.83 17.91
CA VAL A 130 27.97 0.56 18.04
C VAL A 130 28.20 -0.71 18.86
N LEU A 131 28.86 -1.69 18.23
CA LEU A 131 29.68 -2.77 18.80
C LEU A 131 29.21 -3.43 20.11
N SER A 132 28.64 -4.63 20.03
CA SER A 132 29.14 -5.75 20.86
C SER A 132 28.71 -7.12 20.31
N PHE A 133 29.60 -8.09 20.47
CA PHE A 133 29.81 -9.27 19.62
C PHE A 133 28.87 -10.46 19.88
N PHE A 134 27.75 -10.31 20.58
CA PHE A 134 26.88 -11.43 20.92
C PHE A 134 25.41 -11.01 20.96
N PHE A 135 24.58 -11.80 20.27
CA PHE A 135 23.13 -11.93 20.44
C PHE A 135 22.19 -10.90 19.77
N PHE A 136 21.44 -11.42 18.79
CA PHE A 136 20.03 -11.14 18.46
C PHE A 136 19.45 -9.80 18.93
N PHE A 137 19.38 -8.81 18.04
CA PHE A 137 18.37 -7.77 18.14
C PHE A 137 17.98 -7.31 16.73
N GLN A 138 16.74 -7.61 16.31
CA GLN A 138 16.09 -6.89 15.21
C GLN A 138 16.10 -5.41 15.61
N LEU A 139 17.01 -4.62 15.05
CA LEU A 139 16.94 -3.18 15.25
C LEU A 139 15.83 -2.67 14.32
N GLN A 140 14.84 -2.08 14.96
CA GLN A 140 13.70 -1.43 14.34
C GLN A 140 14.11 0.03 14.11
N THR A 141 13.71 0.63 13.00
CA THR A 141 13.68 2.10 12.92
C THR A 141 12.87 2.66 14.10
N ASP A 142 13.13 3.91 14.51
CA ASP A 142 12.27 4.59 15.52
C ASP A 142 10.79 4.57 15.12
N TYR A 143 10.51 4.45 13.82
CA TYR A 143 9.18 4.25 13.26
C TYR A 143 8.73 2.79 13.39
N LYS A 144 8.03 2.48 14.48
CA LYS A 144 7.38 1.17 14.69
C LYS A 144 6.04 1.03 13.97
N VAL A 145 5.38 2.17 13.77
CA VAL A 145 4.07 2.27 13.12
C VAL A 145 4.04 3.48 12.22
N ILE A 146 3.19 3.43 11.20
CA ILE A 146 2.96 4.49 10.23
C ILE A 146 1.49 4.90 10.30
N ASN A 147 1.22 6.20 10.32
CA ASN A 147 -0.13 6.75 10.30
C ASN A 147 -0.56 7.18 8.88
N MET A 148 -1.82 7.61 8.73
CA MET A 148 -2.37 8.02 7.42
C MET A 148 -1.61 9.21 6.79
N ASP A 149 -1.18 10.18 7.59
CA ASP A 149 -0.48 11.37 7.09
C ASP A 149 0.87 10.99 6.46
N GLN A 150 1.65 10.16 7.15
CA GLN A 150 2.90 9.60 6.64
C GLN A 150 2.68 8.74 5.39
N TRP A 151 1.65 7.90 5.40
CA TRP A 151 1.28 7.07 4.25
C TRP A 151 1.00 7.91 3.01
N MET A 152 0.15 8.94 3.13
CA MET A 152 -0.15 9.87 2.04
C MET A 152 1.08 10.68 1.62
N GLY A 153 1.95 11.03 2.58
CA GLY A 153 3.24 11.63 2.33
C GLY A 153 4.12 10.80 1.39
N PHE A 154 4.20 9.48 1.58
CA PHE A 154 4.98 8.61 0.69
C PHE A 154 4.50 8.66 -0.77
N TYR A 155 3.18 8.67 -0.99
CA TYR A 155 2.62 8.80 -2.33
C TYR A 155 2.90 10.17 -2.94
N ARG A 156 2.75 11.25 -2.15
CA ARG A 156 3.09 12.61 -2.57
C ARG A 156 4.56 12.70 -2.96
N PHE A 157 5.45 12.17 -2.12
CA PHE A 157 6.89 12.12 -2.39
C PHE A 157 7.20 11.39 -3.69
N CYS A 158 6.66 10.17 -3.89
CA CYS A 158 6.89 9.40 -5.11
C CYS A 158 6.38 10.11 -6.37
N SER A 159 5.34 10.93 -6.24
CA SER A 159 4.69 11.62 -7.38
C SER A 159 5.33 12.95 -7.73
N GLU A 160 5.82 13.70 -6.74
CA GLU A 160 6.29 15.08 -6.92
C GLU A 160 7.81 15.20 -6.93
N ILE A 161 8.53 14.31 -6.25
CA ILE A 161 9.98 14.43 -6.08
C ILE A 161 10.74 13.65 -7.16
N ASN A 162 11.71 14.32 -7.80
CA ASN A 162 12.65 13.66 -8.68
C ASN A 162 13.65 12.86 -7.84
N PHE A 163 13.39 11.57 -7.69
CA PHE A 163 14.20 10.70 -6.85
C PHE A 163 15.68 10.59 -7.28
N SER A 164 15.97 10.78 -8.58
CA SER A 164 17.34 10.67 -9.08
C SER A 164 18.25 11.78 -8.54
N THR A 165 17.76 13.02 -8.43
CA THR A 165 18.57 14.16 -7.99
C THR A 165 18.21 14.64 -6.59
N LEU A 166 16.94 14.52 -6.17
CA LEU A 166 16.39 15.09 -4.93
C LEU A 166 16.59 16.62 -4.81
N GLU A 167 16.80 17.30 -5.93
CA GLU A 167 17.03 18.75 -5.99
C GLU A 167 15.75 19.55 -5.75
N ASN A 168 14.61 19.01 -6.17
CA ASN A 168 13.31 19.62 -5.95
C ASN A 168 12.68 19.26 -4.60
N TYR A 169 13.45 18.66 -3.69
CA TYR A 169 13.03 18.42 -2.32
C TYR A 169 13.36 19.64 -1.45
N ASP A 170 12.33 20.21 -0.84
CA ASP A 170 12.42 21.32 0.09
C ASP A 170 11.90 20.90 1.47
N PRO A 171 12.76 20.86 2.51
CA PRO A 171 12.37 20.47 3.86
C PRO A 171 11.50 21.51 4.57
N ASP A 172 11.41 22.75 4.07
CA ASP A 172 10.53 23.79 4.63
C ASP A 172 9.06 23.60 4.22
N LEU A 173 8.78 22.70 3.27
CA LEU A 173 7.43 22.26 2.95
C LEU A 173 6.90 21.32 4.04
N ALA A 174 5.57 21.21 4.14
CA ALA A 174 4.90 20.37 5.15
C ALA A 174 5.01 18.86 4.85
N TRP A 175 6.24 18.33 4.78
CA TRP A 175 6.53 16.90 4.73
C TRP A 175 6.41 16.28 6.13
N PRO A 176 5.92 15.04 6.22
CA PRO A 176 6.09 14.25 7.43
C PRO A 176 7.57 14.07 7.75
N LEU A 177 7.98 14.27 9.02
CA LEU A 177 9.37 14.18 9.47
C LEU A 177 10.11 12.90 9.01
N ILE A 178 9.38 11.79 8.86
CA ILE A 178 9.94 10.54 8.35
C ILE A 178 10.53 10.67 6.93
N LEU A 179 9.96 11.55 6.11
CA LEU A 179 10.43 11.82 4.75
C LEU A 179 11.63 12.75 4.75
N ASP A 180 11.69 13.74 5.64
CA ASP A 180 12.89 14.58 5.81
C ASP A 180 14.09 13.71 6.18
N ASN A 181 13.93 12.88 7.22
CA ASN A 181 14.95 11.94 7.66
C ASN A 181 15.31 10.91 6.58
N PHE A 182 14.33 10.46 5.78
CA PHE A 182 14.57 9.56 4.65
C PHE A 182 15.44 10.24 3.58
N VAL A 183 15.16 11.49 3.21
CA VAL A 183 15.94 12.21 2.21
C VAL A 183 17.37 12.44 2.66
N GLU A 184 17.58 12.81 3.93
CA GLU A 184 18.92 12.91 4.53
C GLU A 184 19.66 11.57 4.47
N TRP A 185 18.99 10.48 4.82
CA TRP A 185 19.54 9.14 4.74
C TRP A 185 19.92 8.75 3.31
N VAL A 186 19.07 9.04 2.31
CA VAL A 186 19.39 8.76 0.89
C VAL A 186 20.60 9.57 0.44
N ARG A 187 20.68 10.85 0.81
CA ARG A 187 21.82 11.73 0.48
C ARG A 187 23.12 11.23 1.12
N SER A 188 23.07 10.72 2.35
CA SER A 188 24.26 10.19 3.06
C SER A 188 24.87 8.93 2.44
N LYS A 189 24.09 8.19 1.64
CA LYS A 189 24.52 6.96 0.96
C LYS A 189 25.08 7.19 -0.44
N ARG A 190 25.03 8.43 -0.94
CA ARG A 190 25.53 8.81 -2.27
C ARG A 190 26.98 9.23 -2.23
#